data_AF-A0A1C5G5V6-F1
#
_entry.id   AF-A0A1C5G5V6-F1
#
_cell.length_a   1.000
_cell.length_b   1.000
_cell.length_c   1.000
_cell.angle_alpha   90.00
_cell.angle_beta   90.00
_cell.angle_gamma   90.00
#
_symmetry.space_group_name_H-M   'P 1'
#
loop_
_entity.id
_entity.type
_entity.pdbx_description
1 polymer ?
#
loop_
_entity_poly.entity_id
_entity_poly.type
_entity_poly.pdbx_seq_one_letter_code
_entity_poly.pdbx_strand_id
1 'polypeptide(L)'
;MTGVPQVDFALDTYECIVLYPGAAGRALPAETVQRLQAEHLAHMQALQRRGIILIAGSVDGPAREPDPPIGFGLARTGSVDDVRSVMEADPAVQAGLYRVDVMTFLCPEGSLEFPLVKTQS
;
A
#
# COMPACT_ATOMS: atom_id res chain seq x y z
N MET A 1 -7.62 -11.79 16.29
CA MET A 1 -6.46 -12.66 16.63
C MET A 1 -5.21 -11.88 16.28
N THR A 2 -4.54 -11.33 17.28
CA THR A 2 -3.28 -10.58 17.13
C THR A 2 -2.18 -11.39 17.80
N GLY A 3 -1.19 -11.81 17.03
CA GLY A 3 -0.04 -12.54 17.56
C GLY A 3 0.89 -12.96 16.44
N VAL A 4 2.18 -12.67 16.61
CA VAL A 4 3.26 -13.20 15.76
C VAL A 4 3.17 -14.74 15.80
N PRO A 5 3.19 -15.43 14.65
CA PRO A 5 3.09 -16.88 14.62
C PRO A 5 4.27 -17.50 15.37
N GLN A 6 4.02 -18.58 16.10
CA GLN A 6 5.06 -19.35 16.77
C GLN A 6 5.66 -20.32 15.77
N VAL A 7 6.91 -20.08 15.37
CA VAL A 7 7.66 -20.85 14.37
C VAL A 7 9.09 -21.09 14.86
N ASP A 8 9.77 -22.09 14.29
CA ASP A 8 11.15 -22.49 14.63
C ASP A 8 12.22 -21.81 13.76
N PHE A 9 11.84 -20.81 12.96
CA PHE A 9 12.71 -20.00 12.11
C PHE A 9 12.49 -18.49 12.35
N ALA A 10 13.46 -17.67 11.94
CA ALA A 10 13.38 -16.21 12.07
C ALA A 10 12.36 -15.60 11.08
N LEU A 11 11.71 -14.50 11.49
CA LEU A 11 10.72 -13.79 10.69
C LEU A 11 11.18 -12.37 10.38
N ASP A 12 11.04 -11.98 9.12
CA ASP A 12 11.03 -10.59 8.71
C ASP A 12 9.64 -9.97 8.93
N THR A 13 9.63 -8.69 9.29
CA THR A 13 8.40 -7.89 9.47
C THR A 13 8.35 -6.73 8.47
N TYR A 14 7.18 -6.51 7.90
CA TYR A 14 6.87 -5.41 7.00
C TYR A 14 5.50 -4.81 7.35
N GLU A 15 5.27 -3.57 6.94
CA GLU A 15 3.92 -3.01 6.85
C GLU A 15 3.36 -3.29 5.45
N CYS A 16 2.28 -4.08 5.38
CA CYS A 16 1.56 -4.39 4.16
C CYS A 16 0.42 -3.40 3.96
N ILE A 17 0.47 -2.73 2.81
CA ILE A 17 -0.49 -1.77 2.32
C ILE A 17 -1.42 -2.49 1.35
N VAL A 18 -2.73 -2.40 1.57
CA VAL A 18 -3.76 -2.92 0.68
C VAL A 18 -4.66 -1.78 0.24
N LEU A 19 -4.76 -1.56 -1.06
CA LEU A 19 -5.58 -0.50 -1.66
C LEU A 19 -6.87 -1.11 -2.22
N TYR A 20 -8.00 -0.47 -1.94
CA TYR A 20 -9.33 -0.85 -2.42
C TYR A 20 -9.99 0.32 -3.16
N PRO A 21 -10.96 0.04 -4.05
CA PRO A 21 -11.90 1.07 -4.51
C PRO A 21 -12.60 1.73 -3.31
N GLY A 22 -12.70 3.05 -3.35
CA GLY A 22 -13.45 3.83 -2.37
C GLY A 22 -14.89 4.07 -2.83
N ALA A 23 -15.79 4.31 -1.87
CA ALA A 23 -17.22 4.45 -2.14
C ALA A 23 -17.55 5.66 -3.06
N ALA A 24 -16.72 6.70 -3.07
CA ALA A 24 -16.95 7.87 -3.91
C ALA A 24 -16.62 7.62 -5.39
N GLY A 25 -15.77 6.63 -5.69
CA GLY A 25 -15.24 6.41 -7.05
C GLY A 25 -16.32 6.25 -8.12
N ARG A 26 -17.46 5.63 -7.77
CA ARG A 26 -18.59 5.39 -8.70
C ARG A 26 -19.38 6.66 -9.03
N ALA A 27 -19.27 7.70 -8.21
CA ALA A 27 -20.02 8.95 -8.34
C ALA A 27 -19.17 10.12 -8.90
N LEU A 28 -17.85 9.97 -8.94
CA LEU A 28 -16.95 11.01 -9.40
C LEU A 28 -16.95 11.13 -10.94
N PRO A 29 -16.86 12.35 -11.50
CA PRO A 29 -16.68 12.55 -12.94
C PRO A 29 -15.39 11.88 -13.43
N ALA A 30 -15.41 11.35 -14.67
CA ALA A 30 -14.25 10.65 -15.24
C ALA A 30 -12.96 11.48 -15.24
N GLU A 31 -13.05 12.77 -15.55
CA GLU A 31 -11.91 13.71 -15.49
C GLU A 31 -11.35 13.84 -14.07
N THR A 32 -12.22 13.86 -13.06
CA THR A 32 -11.79 13.90 -11.65
C THR A 32 -11.10 12.60 -11.26
N VAL A 33 -11.64 11.45 -11.69
CA VAL A 33 -11.00 10.15 -11.45
C VAL A 33 -9.61 10.09 -12.09
N GLN A 34 -9.48 10.51 -13.35
CA GLN A 34 -8.19 10.53 -14.05
C GLN A 34 -7.15 11.42 -13.35
N ARG A 35 -7.56 12.62 -12.92
CA ARG A 35 -6.66 13.53 -12.18
C ARG A 35 -6.21 12.91 -10.85
N LEU A 36 -7.14 12.36 -10.07
CA LEU A 36 -6.82 11.72 -8.78
C LEU A 36 -5.92 10.49 -8.95
N GLN A 37 -6.10 9.71 -10.02
CA GLN A 37 -5.19 8.59 -10.35
C GLN A 37 -3.77 9.06 -10.64
N ALA A 38 -3.61 10.17 -11.36
CA ALA A 38 -2.29 10.76 -11.62
C ALA A 38 -1.64 11.29 -10.34
N GLU A 39 -2.42 11.93 -9.47
CA GLU A 39 -1.97 12.42 -8.15
C GLU A 39 -1.55 11.25 -7.24
N HIS A 40 -2.33 10.17 -7.20
CA HIS A 40 -1.99 8.94 -6.49
C HIS A 40 -0.65 8.37 -6.96
N LEU A 41 -0.45 8.22 -8.28
CA LEU A 41 0.82 7.72 -8.82
C LEU A 41 2.01 8.61 -8.42
N ALA A 42 1.84 9.94 -8.50
CA ALA A 42 2.88 10.89 -8.10
C ALA A 42 3.21 10.79 -6.60
N HIS A 43 2.20 10.61 -5.75
CA HIS A 43 2.34 10.39 -4.31
C HIS A 43 3.12 9.11 -4.01
N MET A 44 2.73 7.98 -4.59
CA MET A 44 3.40 6.69 -4.39
C MET A 44 4.86 6.73 -4.84
N GLN A 45 5.15 7.35 -6.00
CA GLN A 45 6.52 7.55 -6.46
C GLN A 45 7.34 8.42 -5.51
N ALA A 46 6.73 9.45 -4.90
CA ALA A 46 7.41 10.28 -3.91
C ALA A 46 7.75 9.48 -2.64
N LEU A 47 6.84 8.63 -2.16
CA LEU A 47 7.08 7.75 -1.02
C LEU A 47 8.18 6.72 -1.30
N GLN A 48 8.22 6.15 -2.50
CA GLN A 48 9.31 5.25 -2.93
C GLN A 48 10.66 5.98 -3.00
N ARG A 49 10.72 7.18 -3.58
CA ARG A 49 11.95 7.99 -3.61
C ARG A 49 12.49 8.34 -2.23
N ARG A 50 11.59 8.49 -1.24
CA ARG A 50 11.93 8.74 0.17
C ARG A 50 12.33 7.46 0.93
N GLY A 51 12.23 6.30 0.31
CA GLY A 51 12.52 5.01 0.95
C GLY A 51 11.47 4.55 1.96
N ILE A 52 10.29 5.18 1.99
CA ILE A 52 9.20 4.79 2.89
C ILE A 52 8.52 3.52 2.37
N ILE A 53 8.21 3.50 1.07
CA ILE A 53 7.62 2.34 0.39
C ILE A 53 8.72 1.60 -0.37
N LEU A 54 8.85 0.31 -0.10
CA LEU A 54 9.82 -0.58 -0.73
C LEU A 54 9.34 -1.00 -2.13
N ILE A 55 8.05 -1.31 -2.24
CA ILE A 55 7.38 -1.71 -3.49
C ILE A 55 5.91 -1.29 -3.42
N ALA A 56 5.36 -0.90 -4.57
CA ALA A 56 3.93 -0.76 -4.77
C ALA A 56 3.57 -1.25 -6.17
N GLY A 57 2.41 -1.88 -6.32
CA GLY A 57 1.93 -2.39 -7.60
C GLY A 57 0.41 -2.47 -7.65
N SER A 58 -0.13 -2.42 -8.86
CA SER A 58 -1.56 -2.60 -9.12
C SER A 58 -1.91 -4.08 -9.22
N VAL A 59 -3.13 -4.41 -8.81
CA VAL A 59 -3.75 -5.72 -9.02
C VAL A 59 -4.71 -5.59 -10.19
N ASP A 60 -4.52 -6.42 -11.21
CA ASP A 60 -5.50 -6.59 -12.27
C ASP A 60 -6.46 -7.73 -11.92
N GLY A 61 -7.75 -7.52 -12.16
CA GLY A 61 -8.78 -8.49 -11.81
C GLY A 61 -10.19 -7.98 -12.06
N PRO A 62 -11.16 -8.91 -12.22
CA PRO A 62 -12.56 -8.53 -12.44
C PRO A 62 -13.16 -7.88 -11.19
N ALA A 63 -13.98 -6.84 -11.40
CA ALA A 63 -14.81 -6.27 -10.35
C ALA A 63 -15.81 -7.32 -9.82
N ARG A 64 -15.99 -7.36 -8.50
CA ARG A 64 -16.91 -8.27 -7.79
C ARG A 64 -17.33 -7.66 -6.46
N GLU A 65 -18.33 -8.26 -5.80
CA GLU A 65 -18.78 -7.83 -4.48
C GLU A 65 -18.34 -8.86 -3.41
N PRO A 66 -17.63 -8.45 -2.34
CA PRO A 66 -17.11 -7.10 -2.11
C PRO A 66 -15.97 -6.74 -3.07
N ASP A 67 -15.81 -5.43 -3.30
CA ASP A 67 -14.77 -4.88 -4.18
C ASP A 67 -13.39 -5.45 -3.79
N PRO A 68 -12.66 -6.09 -4.73
CA PRO A 68 -11.37 -6.69 -4.42
C PRO A 68 -10.28 -5.62 -4.25
N PRO A 69 -9.13 -5.96 -3.63
CA PRO A 69 -7.96 -5.10 -3.68
C PRO A 69 -7.57 -4.76 -5.12
N ILE A 70 -7.16 -3.52 -5.33
CA ILE A 70 -6.68 -2.97 -6.61
C ILE A 70 -5.18 -2.64 -6.58
N GLY A 71 -4.54 -2.78 -5.42
CA GLY A 71 -3.12 -2.56 -5.28
C GLY A 71 -2.56 -3.09 -3.97
N PHE A 72 -1.27 -3.39 -3.99
CA PHE A 72 -0.51 -3.80 -2.82
C PHE A 72 0.79 -3.00 -2.72
N GLY A 73 1.29 -2.84 -1.51
CA GLY A 73 2.62 -2.33 -1.26
C GLY A 73 3.22 -2.88 0.03
N LEU A 74 4.54 -2.80 0.13
CA LEU A 74 5.28 -3.10 1.36
C LEU A 74 6.12 -1.90 1.77
N ALA A 75 6.13 -1.63 3.07
CA ALA A 75 6.99 -0.69 3.73
C ALA A 75 7.75 -1.38 4.88
N ARG A 76 8.80 -0.71 5.37
CA ARG A 76 9.57 -1.16 6.54
C ARG A 76 10.01 0.05 7.35
N THR A 77 9.02 0.72 7.91
CA THR A 77 9.18 1.87 8.82
C THR A 77 9.22 1.45 10.29
N GLY A 78 8.70 0.26 10.61
CA GLY A 78 8.52 -0.21 11.99
C GLY A 78 7.23 0.28 12.64
N SER A 79 6.36 1.00 11.91
CA SER A 79 5.09 1.54 12.42
C SER A 79 3.99 1.45 11.36
N VAL A 80 2.99 0.61 11.63
CA VAL A 80 1.76 0.54 10.82
C VAL A 80 1.05 1.89 10.77
N ASP A 81 1.06 2.64 11.88
CA ASP A 81 0.36 3.93 11.96
C ASP A 81 1.09 5.04 11.18
N ASP A 82 2.42 5.00 11.11
CA ASP A 82 3.20 5.94 10.29
C ASP A 82 2.92 5.71 8.79
N VAL A 83 2.92 4.44 8.37
CA VAL A 83 2.59 4.05 6.99
C VAL A 83 1.13 4.40 6.67
N ARG A 84 0.20 4.13 7.58
CA ARG A 84 -1.20 4.52 7.41
C ARG A 84 -1.32 6.04 7.23
N SER A 85 -0.67 6.82 8.07
CA SER A 85 -0.75 8.29 8.03
C SER A 85 -0.28 8.85 6.67
N VAL A 86 0.81 8.32 6.10
CA VAL A 86 1.29 8.77 4.79
C VAL A 86 0.42 8.28 3.63
N MET A 87 -0.20 7.11 3.75
CA MET A 87 -1.14 6.61 2.74
C MET A 87 -2.48 7.36 2.79
N GLU A 88 -2.95 7.74 3.98
CA GLU A 88 -4.14 8.57 4.14
C GLU A 88 -3.94 9.99 3.62
N ALA A 89 -2.70 10.49 3.58
CA ALA A 89 -2.38 11.79 2.96
C ALA A 89 -2.47 11.79 1.42
N ASP A 90 -2.73 10.64 0.80
CA ASP A 90 -2.92 10.53 -0.65
C ASP A 90 -4.19 11.28 -1.11
N PRO A 91 -4.12 12.17 -2.11
CA PRO A 91 -5.28 12.88 -2.63
C PRO A 91 -6.45 11.98 -3.07
N ALA A 92 -6.16 10.81 -3.64
CA ALA A 92 -7.19 9.86 -4.05
C ALA A 92 -7.86 9.17 -2.84
N VAL A 93 -7.15 8.97 -1.74
CA VAL A 93 -7.72 8.46 -0.49
C VAL A 93 -8.57 9.53 0.19
N GLN A 94 -8.08 10.76 0.30
CA GLN A 94 -8.83 11.90 0.87
C GLN A 94 -10.12 12.20 0.08
N ALA A 95 -10.09 12.06 -1.24
CA ALA A 95 -11.26 12.22 -2.09
C ALA A 95 -12.24 11.02 -2.04
N GLY A 96 -11.90 9.95 -1.31
CA GLY A 96 -12.71 8.73 -1.23
C GLY A 96 -12.74 7.92 -2.53
N LEU A 97 -11.85 8.21 -3.48
CA LEU A 97 -11.66 7.39 -4.68
C LEU A 97 -11.05 6.04 -4.31
N TYR A 98 -10.15 6.03 -3.33
CA TYR A 98 -9.56 4.82 -2.77
C TYR A 98 -9.77 4.72 -1.26
N ARG A 99 -9.73 3.49 -0.76
CA ARG A 99 -9.60 3.17 0.66
C ARG A 99 -8.33 2.36 0.87
N VAL A 100 -7.63 2.61 1.97
CA VAL A 100 -6.40 1.90 2.30
C VAL A 100 -6.54 1.17 3.63
N ASP A 101 -6.01 -0.05 3.69
CA ASP A 101 -5.73 -0.77 4.93
C ASP A 101 -4.22 -1.00 5.05
N VAL A 102 -3.70 -0.89 6.27
CA VAL A 102 -2.29 -1.18 6.58
C VAL A 102 -2.23 -2.15 7.74
N MET A 103 -1.49 -3.24 7.55
CA MET A 103 -1.36 -4.35 8.50
C MET A 103 0.07 -4.86 8.57
N THR A 104 0.41 -5.58 9.65
CA THR A 104 1.72 -6.24 9.76
C THR A 104 1.74 -7.48 8.88
N PHE A 105 2.76 -7.58 8.02
CA PHE A 105 3.08 -8.77 7.25
C PHE A 105 4.34 -9.43 7.79
N LEU A 106 4.26 -10.73 8.03
CA LEU A 106 5.31 -11.56 8.59
C LEU A 106 5.64 -12.65 7.60
N CYS A 107 6.92 -12.82 7.27
CA CYS A 107 7.40 -13.88 6.40
C CYS A 107 8.72 -14.45 6.93
N PRO A 108 9.14 -15.65 6.49
CA PRO A 108 10.46 -16.16 6.84
C PRO A 108 11.55 -15.14 6.47
N GLU A 109 12.54 -14.99 7.34
CA GLU A 109 13.67 -14.09 7.12
C GLU A 109 14.32 -14.35 5.75
N GLY A 110 14.58 -13.27 5.00
CA GLY A 110 15.23 -13.34 3.70
C GLY A 110 14.33 -13.79 2.54
N SER A 111 13.02 -13.94 2.75
CA SER A 111 12.09 -14.36 1.68
C SER A 111 11.83 -13.28 0.62
N LEU A 112 12.16 -12.02 0.91
CA LEU A 112 11.88 -10.88 0.03
C LEU A 112 13.14 -10.03 -0.16
N GLU A 113 13.38 -9.62 -1.41
CA GLU A 113 14.42 -8.68 -1.80
C GLU A 113 13.80 -7.54 -2.60
N PHE A 114 14.29 -6.31 -2.39
CA PHE A 114 13.77 -5.10 -3.04
C PHE A 114 14.89 -4.43 -3.86
N PRO A 115 15.24 -4.96 -5.05
CA PRO A 115 16.42 -4.52 -5.82
C PRO A 115 16.35 -3.07 -6.30
N LEU A 116 15.16 -2.46 -6.28
CA LEU A 116 14.94 -1.06 -6.68
C LEU A 116 15.09 -0.09 -5.51
N VAL A 117 15.16 -0.59 -4.27
CA VAL A 117 15.40 0.24 -3.09
C VAL A 117 16.88 0.54 -3.05
N LYS A 118 17.25 1.81 -3.23
CA LYS A 118 18.63 2.24 -3.08
C LYS A 118 19.02 2.12 -1.61
N THR A 119 19.85 1.15 -1.26
CA THR A 119 20.53 1.14 0.02
C THR A 119 21.40 2.40 0.08
N GLN A 120 21.20 3.27 1.07
CA GLN A 120 22.20 4.28 1.38
C GLN A 120 23.47 3.50 1.76
N SER A 121 24.49 3.59 0.91
CA SER A 121 25.87 3.17 1.24
C SER A 121 26.50 4.19 2.18
#